data_AF-A0A1X7TLS1-F1
#
_entry.id   AF-A0A1X7TLS1-F1
#
_cell.length_a   1.000
_cell.length_b   1.000
_cell.length_c   1.000
_cell.angle_alpha   90.00
_cell.angle_beta   90.00
_cell.angle_gamma   90.00
#
_symmetry.space_group_name_H-M   'P 1'
#
loop_
_entity.id
_entity.type
_entity.pdbx_description
1 polymer ?
#
loop_
_entity_poly.entity_id
_entity_poly.type
_entity_poly.pdbx_seq_one_letter_code
_entity_poly.pdbx_strand_id
1 'polypeptide(L)'
;MKQGTVPWGELCDDTEGTKQQEKMQVAMRNEGFNIVSQVSFIFFYISNHWDDTKVDIAQKTVQALIEMCTGDYINQDIAFKGQVIVSINLQLNMHSDNEEKRKLKSSCIELLEVMLEEIDEKSCTLAKCIANHLEMDKLYQEMLNLFDISNYELLCRAYNVLKRIADYEGISTEKLVEVKEDDKVHQAMWEYCRHRSRSVEIAYKNDTVTQAYFSYDPKIHIKDKSYIQSQIKRSTPQEKLLDFIEWTNAVEKMQSKKDIFTFFRNKIPFLILSRLRQWLLIFLTILLNLIVLFTVYTPLDYNMANGVCTTNSTDNETCSSTSHFQPILSPQISLGSTTVLEILGFVHAALAVMMVIEYFAGNWGSFSPLMELKEHLSCKKIFFSLSKIILGKNITYRLCLGSFKLYLQKPQQSVANDKNTLANEYYQISWSSFQSIYRIFFMVCSLVAWIPVPGLKYMYCLCMLYPFLKFDVVAYISRAIKRSIKQLASVFLLCFVFIYIYAVVSFALLNNYFSKDKDQFCGSLVQCFFTVSRLGLLSTLGSELEIRPNNDYEPNFTLYGFRTFYDLVFFIVVTTLGLNIIIAILVDRFSEMREKSDKVEEDNESRCFICSIERSMFDKVGSNEISII
;
A
#
# COMPACT_ATOMS: atom_id res chain seq x y z
N MET A 1 66.37 -4.17 -9.40
CA MET A 1 65.56 -5.15 -8.64
C MET A 1 64.14 -4.66 -8.61
N LYS A 2 63.24 -5.47 -9.19
CA LYS A 2 61.76 -5.47 -9.17
C LYS A 2 61.00 -4.17 -9.49
N GLN A 3 60.45 -4.18 -10.71
CA GLN A 3 59.22 -3.50 -11.13
C GLN A 3 58.08 -3.76 -10.14
N GLY A 4 57.31 -2.71 -9.85
CA GLY A 4 55.95 -2.78 -9.33
C GLY A 4 55.10 -1.80 -10.12
N THR A 5 54.50 -2.26 -11.21
CA THR A 5 53.44 -1.56 -11.94
C THR A 5 52.17 -1.61 -11.09
N VAL A 6 51.78 -0.48 -10.52
CA VAL A 6 50.44 -0.29 -9.93
C VAL A 6 49.59 0.42 -10.99
N PRO A 7 48.41 -0.11 -11.38
CA PRO A 7 47.52 0.56 -12.32
C PRO A 7 46.90 1.78 -11.63
N TRP A 8 46.93 2.94 -12.29
CA TRP A 8 46.32 4.20 -11.81
C TRP A 8 44.79 4.18 -11.70
N GLY A 9 44.14 3.02 -11.89
CA GLY A 9 42.68 2.84 -11.84
C GLY A 9 42.12 2.43 -10.48
N GLU A 10 42.95 2.31 -9.43
CA GLU A 10 42.52 1.81 -8.10
C GLU A 10 42.64 2.84 -6.96
N LEU A 11 42.86 4.14 -7.25
CA LEU A 11 43.04 5.14 -6.19
C LEU A 11 41.76 5.89 -5.75
N CYS A 12 40.59 5.58 -6.35
CA CYS A 12 39.35 6.33 -6.15
C CYS A 12 38.31 5.64 -5.25
N ASP A 13 38.63 4.52 -4.61
CA ASP A 13 37.75 3.92 -3.59
C ASP A 13 38.19 4.36 -2.18
N ASP A 14 37.21 4.82 -1.40
CA ASP A 14 37.23 5.29 -0.01
C ASP A 14 37.41 6.80 0.23
N THR A 15 36.51 7.33 1.07
CA THR A 15 36.33 8.73 1.54
C THR A 15 37.58 9.44 2.12
N GLU A 16 38.71 8.74 2.23
CA GLU A 16 40.02 9.32 2.57
C GLU A 16 40.79 9.81 1.34
N GLY A 17 40.63 9.16 0.18
CA GLY A 17 41.30 9.52 -1.07
C GLY A 17 40.88 10.90 -1.60
N THR A 18 39.60 11.24 -1.50
CA THR A 18 39.05 12.53 -1.94
C THR A 18 39.66 13.72 -1.18
N LYS A 19 39.84 13.60 0.15
CA LYS A 19 40.50 14.64 0.96
C LYS A 19 42.00 14.77 0.66
N GLN A 20 42.64 13.67 0.27
CA GLN A 20 44.05 13.66 -0.10
C GLN A 20 44.27 14.27 -1.48
N GLN A 21 43.36 13.99 -2.41
CA GLN A 21 43.32 14.55 -3.76
C GLN A 21 42.99 16.04 -3.75
N GLU A 22 42.04 16.48 -2.91
CA GLU A 22 41.72 17.89 -2.69
C GLU A 22 42.93 18.65 -2.11
N LYS A 23 43.63 18.07 -1.12
CA LYS A 23 44.88 18.64 -0.59
C LYS A 23 45.99 18.69 -1.62
N MET A 24 46.11 17.68 -2.48
CA MET A 24 47.12 17.63 -3.55
C MET A 24 46.82 18.64 -4.66
N GLN A 25 45.55 18.78 -5.06
CA GLN A 25 45.10 19.78 -6.02
C GLN A 25 45.30 21.20 -5.47
N VAL A 26 44.96 21.46 -4.20
CA VAL A 26 45.19 22.75 -3.55
C VAL A 26 46.69 23.06 -3.43
N ALA A 27 47.52 22.06 -3.09
CA ALA A 27 48.97 22.21 -3.04
C ALA A 27 49.58 22.52 -4.43
N MET A 28 49.16 21.81 -5.48
CA MET A 28 49.67 22.03 -6.84
C MET A 28 49.14 23.32 -7.48
N ARG A 29 47.92 23.74 -7.12
CA ARG A 29 47.34 25.02 -7.54
C ARG A 29 48.11 26.21 -6.98
N ASN A 30 48.65 26.09 -5.76
CA ASN A 30 49.52 27.08 -5.15
C ASN A 30 50.92 27.15 -5.81
N GLU A 31 51.36 26.10 -6.51
CA GLU A 31 52.60 26.08 -7.30
C GLU A 31 52.39 26.40 -8.80
N GLY A 32 51.17 26.74 -9.22
CA GLY A 32 50.84 27.12 -10.60
C GLY A 32 50.56 25.96 -11.56
N PHE A 33 50.55 24.70 -11.08
CA PHE A 33 50.22 23.52 -11.89
C PHE A 33 48.77 23.09 -11.66
N ASN A 34 47.91 23.32 -12.66
CA ASN A 34 46.52 22.90 -12.62
C ASN A 34 46.32 21.58 -13.36
N ILE A 35 46.16 20.48 -12.60
CA ILE A 35 46.01 19.13 -13.16
C ILE A 35 44.81 19.06 -14.11
N VAL A 36 43.68 19.68 -13.77
CA VAL A 36 42.46 19.65 -14.61
C VAL A 36 42.78 20.24 -15.98
N SER A 37 43.46 21.39 -16.02
CA SER A 37 43.87 22.02 -17.28
C SER A 37 44.78 21.12 -18.12
N GLN A 38 45.68 20.36 -17.49
CA GLN A 38 46.58 19.44 -18.20
C GLN A 38 45.81 18.25 -18.78
N VAL A 39 44.90 17.66 -18.00
CA VAL A 39 44.05 16.55 -18.45
C VAL A 39 43.12 17.00 -19.58
N SER A 40 42.54 18.21 -19.48
CA SER A 40 41.75 18.81 -20.57
C SER A 40 42.58 19.01 -21.84
N PHE A 41 43.83 19.47 -21.71
CA PHE A 41 44.72 19.64 -22.86
C PHE A 41 45.12 18.30 -23.49
N ILE A 42 45.34 17.26 -22.68
CA ILE A 42 45.58 15.89 -23.17
C ILE A 42 44.38 15.41 -23.98
N PHE A 43 43.16 15.61 -23.48
CA PHE A 43 41.95 15.22 -24.20
C PHE A 43 41.79 15.96 -25.53
N PHE A 44 42.11 17.26 -25.54
CA PHE A 44 42.11 18.09 -26.74
C PHE A 44 43.14 17.62 -27.77
N TYR A 45 44.37 17.32 -27.33
CA TYR A 45 45.43 16.82 -28.20
C TYR A 45 45.07 15.46 -28.82
N ILE A 46 44.53 14.54 -28.01
CA ILE A 46 44.09 13.22 -28.50
C ILE A 46 42.96 13.37 -29.51
N SER A 47 42.00 14.27 -29.25
CA SER A 47 40.85 14.49 -30.14
C SER A 47 41.25 15.12 -31.47
N ASN A 48 42.23 16.01 -31.49
CA ASN A 48 42.76 16.60 -32.74
C ASN A 48 43.69 15.66 -33.52
N HIS A 49 44.37 14.72 -32.85
CA HIS A 49 45.30 13.77 -33.47
C HIS A 49 44.82 12.34 -33.27
N TRP A 50 43.58 12.14 -33.71
CA TRP A 50 42.86 10.89 -33.51
C TRP A 50 43.57 9.71 -34.17
N ASP A 51 43.64 8.62 -33.43
CA ASP A 51 44.06 7.30 -33.89
C ASP A 51 43.21 6.26 -33.14
N ASP A 52 42.75 5.23 -33.85
CA ASP A 52 41.87 4.19 -33.30
C ASP A 52 42.54 3.41 -32.15
N THR A 53 43.87 3.42 -32.05
CA THR A 53 44.62 2.85 -30.92
C THR A 53 44.49 3.65 -29.61
N LYS A 54 44.04 4.91 -29.68
CA LYS A 54 44.00 5.85 -28.54
C LYS A 54 42.64 5.94 -27.85
N VAL A 55 41.65 5.14 -28.27
CA VAL A 55 40.28 5.16 -27.71
C VAL A 55 40.28 4.92 -26.20
N ASP A 56 41.03 3.93 -25.71
CA ASP A 56 41.13 3.63 -24.27
C ASP A 56 41.73 4.78 -23.46
N ILE A 57 42.75 5.47 -24.02
CA ILE A 57 43.37 6.64 -23.39
C ILE A 57 42.38 7.80 -23.35
N ALA A 58 41.67 8.06 -24.45
CA ALA A 58 40.62 9.08 -24.50
C ALA A 58 39.53 8.81 -23.47
N GLN A 59 39.06 7.55 -23.38
CA GLN A 59 38.01 7.16 -22.44
C GLN A 59 38.46 7.36 -20.98
N LYS A 60 39.67 6.95 -20.61
CA LYS A 60 40.23 7.20 -19.27
C LYS A 60 40.41 8.68 -18.97
N THR A 61 40.77 9.48 -19.98
CA THR A 61 40.92 10.93 -19.84
C THR A 61 39.57 11.59 -19.58
N VAL A 62 38.53 11.20 -20.32
CA VAL A 62 37.15 11.67 -20.12
C VAL A 62 36.63 11.26 -18.74
N GLN A 63 36.87 10.01 -18.32
CA GLN A 63 36.49 9.54 -17.00
C GLN A 63 37.16 10.34 -15.87
N ALA A 64 38.46 10.62 -16.00
CA ALA A 64 39.17 11.47 -15.04
C ALA A 64 38.59 12.89 -15.00
N LEU A 65 38.23 13.47 -16.15
CA LEU A 65 37.58 14.79 -16.20
C LEU A 65 36.19 14.78 -15.54
N ILE A 66 35.39 13.73 -15.74
CA ILE A 66 34.10 13.54 -15.07
C ILE A 66 34.30 13.61 -13.55
N GLU A 67 35.20 12.78 -13.02
CA GLU A 67 35.47 12.71 -11.58
C GLU A 67 36.00 14.04 -11.01
N MET A 68 36.86 14.74 -11.76
CA MET A 68 37.43 16.02 -11.32
C MET A 68 36.42 17.18 -11.37
N CYS A 69 35.48 17.17 -12.32
CA CYS A 69 34.51 18.26 -12.50
C CYS A 69 33.22 18.05 -11.70
N THR A 70 32.94 16.82 -11.25
CA THR A 70 31.73 16.50 -10.50
C THR A 70 31.70 17.27 -9.17
N GLY A 71 30.67 18.09 -8.96
CA GLY A 71 30.50 18.81 -7.70
C GLY A 71 31.47 19.97 -7.44
N ASP A 72 32.27 20.40 -8.43
CA ASP A 72 33.18 21.55 -8.32
C ASP A 72 33.13 22.48 -9.55
N TYR A 73 32.50 23.65 -9.38
CA TYR A 73 32.41 24.70 -10.40
C TYR A 73 33.77 25.20 -10.90
N ILE A 74 34.76 25.27 -10.02
CA ILE A 74 36.08 25.77 -10.38
C ILE A 74 36.71 24.86 -11.42
N ASN A 75 36.64 23.55 -11.20
CA ASN A 75 37.18 22.55 -12.11
C ASN A 75 36.43 22.54 -13.44
N GLN A 76 35.11 22.74 -13.43
CA GLN A 76 34.32 22.93 -14.66
C GLN A 76 34.79 24.15 -15.47
N ASP A 77 34.98 25.32 -14.83
CA ASP A 77 35.45 26.53 -15.51
C ASP A 77 36.86 26.34 -16.11
N ILE A 78 37.76 25.66 -15.38
CA ILE A 78 39.10 25.31 -15.88
C ILE A 78 39.01 24.36 -17.07
N ALA A 79 38.19 23.31 -16.97
CA ALA A 79 38.01 22.33 -18.02
C ALA A 79 37.42 22.95 -19.30
N PHE A 80 36.46 23.87 -19.14
CA PHE A 80 35.91 24.65 -20.24
C PHE A 80 36.99 25.49 -20.93
N LYS A 81 37.80 26.23 -20.15
CA LYS A 81 38.95 26.99 -20.67
C LYS A 81 40.00 26.11 -21.35
N GLY A 82 40.12 24.85 -20.91
CA GLY A 82 40.94 23.81 -21.52
C GLY A 82 40.39 23.23 -22.84
N GLN A 83 39.36 23.83 -23.44
CA GLN A 83 38.76 23.44 -24.72
C GLN A 83 38.16 22.03 -24.74
N VAL A 84 37.63 21.56 -23.61
CA VAL A 84 36.95 20.26 -23.52
C VAL A 84 35.73 20.19 -24.43
N ILE A 85 34.95 21.27 -24.58
CA ILE A 85 33.75 21.29 -25.44
C ILE A 85 34.10 21.07 -26.92
N VAL A 86 35.20 21.66 -27.38
CA VAL A 86 35.71 21.45 -28.76
C VAL A 86 36.06 19.98 -28.97
N SER A 87 36.65 19.36 -27.95
CA SER A 87 37.03 17.94 -27.98
C SER A 87 35.78 17.06 -28.06
N ILE A 88 34.73 17.38 -27.28
CA ILE A 88 33.43 16.69 -27.33
C ILE A 88 32.80 16.80 -28.72
N ASN A 89 32.78 17.99 -29.34
CA ASN A 89 32.26 18.19 -30.70
C ASN A 89 32.96 17.30 -31.73
N LEU A 90 34.29 17.18 -31.64
CA LEU A 90 35.07 16.30 -32.53
C LEU A 90 34.68 14.83 -32.33
N GLN A 91 34.49 14.39 -31.09
CA GLN A 91 34.10 13.01 -30.78
C GLN A 91 32.65 12.70 -31.18
N LEU A 92 31.72 13.64 -31.01
CA LEU A 92 30.33 13.49 -31.44
C LEU A 92 30.24 13.32 -32.96
N ASN A 93 31.11 14.00 -33.72
CA ASN A 93 31.16 13.92 -35.18
C ASN A 93 31.72 12.60 -35.74
N MET A 94 32.41 11.79 -34.93
CA MET A 94 33.01 10.55 -35.42
C MET A 94 31.97 9.46 -35.74
N HIS A 95 32.22 8.64 -36.76
CA HIS A 95 31.39 7.47 -37.04
C HIS A 95 31.51 6.38 -35.96
N SER A 96 30.36 5.85 -35.56
CA SER A 96 30.20 4.92 -34.44
C SER A 96 30.29 3.45 -34.84
N ASP A 97 31.29 3.07 -35.64
CA ASP A 97 31.39 1.71 -36.23
C ASP A 97 31.76 0.63 -35.20
N ASN A 98 32.47 1.02 -34.12
CA ASN A 98 32.98 0.10 -33.09
C ASN A 98 32.31 0.32 -31.73
N GLU A 99 32.21 -0.74 -30.90
CA GLU A 99 31.65 -0.66 -29.54
C GLU A 99 32.44 0.29 -28.63
N GLU A 100 33.77 0.32 -28.75
CA GLU A 100 34.63 1.21 -27.96
C GLU A 100 34.38 2.70 -28.30
N LYS A 101 34.19 3.02 -29.58
CA LYS A 101 33.85 4.40 -30.01
C LYS A 101 32.49 4.84 -29.46
N ARG A 102 31.50 3.93 -29.40
CA ARG A 102 30.20 4.18 -28.75
C ARG A 102 30.34 4.43 -27.25
N LYS A 103 31.20 3.69 -26.55
CA LYS A 103 31.50 3.91 -25.12
C LYS A 103 32.16 5.27 -24.87
N LEU A 104 33.07 5.69 -25.75
CA LEU A 104 33.68 7.01 -25.67
C LEU A 104 32.64 8.13 -25.86
N LYS A 105 31.75 8.03 -26.87
CA LYS A 105 30.65 8.99 -27.04
C LYS A 105 29.73 9.06 -25.82
N SER A 106 29.40 7.90 -25.24
CA SER A 106 28.63 7.82 -23.99
C SER A 106 29.30 8.60 -22.85
N SER A 107 30.61 8.42 -22.71
CA SER A 107 31.40 9.11 -21.69
C SER A 107 31.47 10.62 -21.95
N CYS A 108 31.51 11.05 -23.22
CA CYS A 108 31.49 12.47 -23.58
C CYS A 108 30.15 13.14 -23.26
N ILE A 109 29.03 12.45 -23.46
CA ILE A 109 27.69 12.94 -23.08
C ILE A 109 27.58 13.05 -21.56
N GLU A 110 28.11 12.08 -20.81
CA GLU A 110 28.17 12.13 -19.35
C GLU A 110 29.05 13.30 -18.84
N LEU A 111 30.22 13.51 -19.46
CA LEU A 111 31.05 14.68 -19.18
C LEU A 111 30.31 15.99 -19.46
N LEU A 112 29.54 16.07 -20.55
CA LEU A 112 28.74 17.25 -20.87
C LEU A 112 27.63 17.48 -19.84
N GLU A 113 26.99 16.43 -19.35
CA GLU A 113 26.01 16.50 -18.25
C GLU A 113 26.63 17.05 -16.96
N VAL A 114 27.83 16.58 -16.60
CA VAL A 114 28.59 17.05 -15.44
C VAL A 114 29.03 18.51 -15.60
N MET A 115 29.51 18.89 -16.79
CA MET A 115 29.93 20.27 -17.08
C MET A 115 28.77 21.28 -17.01
N LEU A 116 27.54 20.82 -17.16
CA LEU A 116 26.32 21.63 -17.08
C LEU A 116 25.63 21.51 -15.71
N GLU A 117 26.25 20.90 -14.70
CA GLU A 117 25.70 20.88 -13.34
C GLU A 117 25.62 22.30 -12.75
N GLU A 118 24.47 22.61 -12.16
CA GLU A 118 24.24 23.87 -11.47
C GLU A 118 24.77 23.74 -10.05
N ILE A 119 25.95 24.29 -9.79
CA ILE A 119 26.67 24.15 -8.50
C ILE A 119 26.84 25.52 -7.84
N ASP A 120 27.02 26.57 -8.65
CA ASP A 120 27.29 27.94 -8.23
C ASP A 120 26.39 28.92 -9.00
N GLU A 121 26.19 30.14 -8.49
CA GLU A 121 25.42 31.19 -9.17
C GLU A 121 25.97 31.48 -10.59
N LYS A 122 27.27 31.27 -10.80
CA LYS A 122 27.93 31.47 -12.10
C LYS A 122 27.77 30.28 -13.06
N SER A 123 27.27 29.13 -12.61
CA SER A 123 27.03 27.96 -13.47
C SER A 123 26.12 28.30 -14.66
N CYS A 124 25.13 29.19 -14.48
CA CYS A 124 24.27 29.66 -15.57
C CYS A 124 25.08 30.40 -16.68
N THR A 125 26.07 31.20 -16.30
CA THR A 125 26.94 31.88 -17.28
C THR A 125 27.85 30.90 -18.01
N LEU A 126 28.37 29.88 -17.31
CA LEU A 126 29.18 28.83 -17.91
C LEU A 126 28.35 27.98 -18.89
N ALA A 127 27.11 27.64 -18.52
CA ALA A 127 26.21 26.89 -19.38
C ALA A 127 25.89 27.65 -20.68
N LYS A 128 25.66 28.97 -20.62
CA LYS A 128 25.51 29.81 -21.82
C LYS A 128 26.78 29.82 -22.69
N CYS A 129 27.96 29.86 -22.08
CA CYS A 129 29.22 29.74 -22.79
C CYS A 129 29.37 28.37 -23.46
N ILE A 130 29.00 27.28 -22.78
CA ILE A 130 29.01 25.91 -23.32
C ILE A 130 28.03 25.80 -24.49
N ALA A 131 26.80 26.32 -24.34
CA ALA A 131 25.77 26.32 -25.39
C ALA A 131 26.28 26.97 -26.69
N ASN A 132 26.97 28.11 -26.58
CA ASN A 132 27.56 28.81 -27.74
C ASN A 132 28.68 28.04 -28.44
N HIS A 133 29.38 27.13 -27.75
CA HIS A 133 30.49 26.36 -28.31
C HIS A 133 30.08 24.95 -28.73
N LEU A 134 28.95 24.44 -28.24
CA LEU A 134 28.45 23.10 -28.52
C LEU A 134 27.69 23.10 -29.85
N GLU A 135 28.00 22.16 -30.73
CA GLU A 135 27.28 22.01 -31.99
C GLU A 135 25.98 21.21 -31.76
N MET A 136 24.89 21.94 -31.47
CA MET A 136 23.57 21.36 -31.13
C MET A 136 23.04 20.39 -32.18
N ASP A 137 23.22 20.70 -33.46
CA ASP A 137 22.81 19.83 -34.57
C ASP A 137 23.47 18.45 -34.49
N LYS A 138 24.75 18.39 -34.10
CA LYS A 138 25.49 17.12 -34.00
C LYS A 138 25.03 16.30 -32.81
N LEU A 139 24.76 16.95 -31.67
CA LEU A 139 24.17 16.28 -30.51
C LEU A 139 22.80 15.67 -30.87
N TYR A 140 22.00 16.40 -31.65
CA TYR A 140 20.71 15.92 -32.10
C TYR A 140 20.80 14.75 -33.08
N GLN A 141 21.70 14.80 -34.06
CA GLN A 141 21.93 13.67 -34.96
C GLN A 141 22.36 12.42 -34.20
N GLU A 142 23.20 12.56 -33.17
CA GLU A 142 23.56 11.43 -32.32
C GLU A 142 22.35 10.90 -31.52
N MET A 143 21.44 11.76 -31.05
CA MET A 143 20.19 11.30 -30.43
C MET A 143 19.33 10.45 -31.38
N LEU A 144 19.21 10.84 -32.65
CA LEU A 144 18.51 10.04 -33.65
C LEU A 144 19.17 8.67 -33.86
N ASN A 145 20.50 8.66 -33.98
CA ASN A 145 21.26 7.40 -34.09
C ASN A 145 21.04 6.51 -32.85
N LEU A 146 21.00 7.08 -31.65
CA LEU A 146 20.76 6.33 -30.41
C LEU A 146 19.33 5.77 -30.33
N PHE A 147 18.36 6.50 -30.88
CA PHE A 147 16.97 6.03 -30.99
C PHE A 147 16.87 4.82 -31.93
N ASP A 148 17.51 4.87 -33.09
CA ASP A 148 17.54 3.76 -34.06
C ASP A 148 18.23 2.52 -33.49
N ILE A 149 19.35 2.70 -32.77
CA ILE A 149 20.08 1.60 -32.09
C ILE A 149 19.32 1.09 -30.85
N SER A 150 18.20 1.71 -30.47
CA SER A 150 17.42 1.39 -29.26
C SER A 150 18.22 1.53 -27.96
N ASN A 151 19.22 2.42 -27.90
CA ASN A 151 19.96 2.72 -26.68
C ASN A 151 19.28 3.87 -25.91
N TYR A 152 18.16 3.52 -25.28
CA TYR A 152 17.26 4.49 -24.66
C TYR A 152 17.81 5.20 -23.42
N GLU A 153 18.75 4.58 -22.68
CA GLU A 153 19.34 5.20 -21.48
C GLU A 153 20.19 6.41 -21.88
N LEU A 154 21.10 6.22 -22.83
CA LEU A 154 21.98 7.28 -23.31
C LEU A 154 21.20 8.37 -24.06
N LEU A 155 20.17 7.98 -24.81
CA LEU A 155 19.23 8.91 -25.44
C LEU A 155 18.58 9.85 -24.41
N CYS A 156 18.15 9.32 -23.25
CA CYS A 156 17.57 10.15 -22.20
C CYS A 156 18.59 11.11 -21.59
N ARG A 157 19.86 10.69 -21.41
CA ARG A 157 20.93 11.57 -20.91
C ARG A 157 21.21 12.71 -21.89
N ALA A 158 21.36 12.40 -23.18
CA ALA A 158 21.56 13.41 -24.22
C ALA A 158 20.37 14.39 -24.29
N TYR A 159 19.14 13.89 -24.18
CA TYR A 159 17.95 14.74 -24.09
C TYR A 159 17.95 15.63 -22.84
N ASN A 160 18.36 15.12 -21.68
CA ASN A 160 18.44 15.90 -20.45
C ASN A 160 19.48 17.03 -20.55
N VAL A 161 20.61 16.79 -21.21
CA VAL A 161 21.61 17.81 -21.53
C VAL A 161 21.00 18.91 -22.39
N LEU A 162 20.36 18.54 -23.50
CA LEU A 162 19.72 19.50 -24.40
C LEU A 162 18.63 20.31 -23.69
N LYS A 163 17.81 19.63 -22.88
CA LYS A 163 16.75 20.26 -22.10
C LYS A 163 17.31 21.27 -21.10
N ARG A 164 18.39 20.91 -20.41
CA ARG A 164 19.04 21.82 -19.46
C ARG A 164 19.55 23.09 -20.14
N ILE A 165 20.15 22.96 -21.33
CA ILE A 165 20.57 24.14 -22.10
C ILE A 165 19.35 24.97 -22.53
N ALA A 166 18.26 24.31 -22.93
CA ALA A 166 17.02 24.98 -23.32
C ALA A 166 16.44 25.85 -22.21
N ASP A 167 16.42 25.35 -20.98
CA ASP A 167 15.93 26.09 -19.83
C ASP A 167 16.82 27.31 -19.51
N TYR A 168 18.14 27.20 -19.68
CA TYR A 168 19.06 28.33 -19.49
C TYR A 168 18.87 29.47 -20.52
N GLU A 169 18.49 29.13 -21.74
CA GLU A 169 18.20 30.11 -22.79
C GLU A 169 16.76 30.62 -22.75
N GLY A 170 15.86 29.96 -22.02
CA GLY A 170 14.43 30.27 -22.00
C GLY A 170 13.73 29.92 -23.32
N ILE A 171 14.23 28.91 -24.04
CA ILE A 171 13.76 28.50 -25.37
C ILE A 171 13.24 27.05 -25.29
N SER A 172 12.28 26.67 -26.12
CA SER A 172 11.82 25.28 -26.17
C SER A 172 12.86 24.38 -26.85
N THR A 173 13.00 23.13 -26.39
CA THR A 173 13.98 22.17 -26.93
C THR A 173 13.90 21.98 -28.44
N GLU A 174 12.70 22.10 -29.04
CA GLU A 174 12.53 21.98 -30.49
C GLU A 174 13.08 23.20 -31.27
N LYS A 175 13.05 24.39 -30.66
CA LYS A 175 13.54 25.63 -31.30
C LYS A 175 15.06 25.74 -31.30
N LEU A 176 15.76 25.08 -30.36
CA LEU A 176 17.22 25.08 -30.29
C LEU A 176 17.92 24.32 -31.42
N VAL A 177 17.21 23.43 -32.11
CA VAL A 177 17.78 22.48 -33.07
C VAL A 177 17.22 22.69 -34.48
N GLU A 178 16.49 23.79 -34.71
CA GLU A 178 15.88 24.15 -36.01
C GLU A 178 15.30 22.93 -36.78
N VAL A 179 14.40 22.18 -36.13
CA VAL A 179 13.88 20.92 -36.70
C VAL A 179 12.96 21.19 -37.90
N LYS A 180 13.24 20.58 -39.05
CA LYS A 180 12.29 20.51 -40.18
C LYS A 180 11.14 19.56 -39.81
N GLU A 181 9.93 20.09 -39.69
CA GLU A 181 8.77 19.49 -39.00
C GLU A 181 8.18 18.16 -39.57
N ASP A 182 8.71 17.59 -40.67
CA ASP A 182 7.97 16.61 -41.49
C ASP A 182 8.30 15.11 -41.28
N ASP A 183 9.19 14.73 -40.36
CA ASP A 183 9.54 13.30 -40.17
C ASP A 183 8.88 12.67 -38.93
N LYS A 184 8.13 11.58 -39.16
CA LYS A 184 7.45 10.78 -38.11
C LYS A 184 8.43 10.17 -37.10
N VAL A 185 9.65 9.83 -37.52
CA VAL A 185 10.66 9.23 -36.63
C VAL A 185 11.12 10.23 -35.58
N HIS A 186 11.32 11.48 -35.99
CA HIS A 186 11.72 12.57 -35.11
C HIS A 186 10.65 12.86 -34.06
N GLN A 187 9.38 12.90 -34.47
CA GLN A 187 8.26 13.08 -33.54
C GLN A 187 8.18 11.93 -32.52
N ALA A 188 8.38 10.69 -32.96
CA ALA A 188 8.38 9.51 -32.08
C ALA A 188 9.52 9.56 -31.04
N MET A 189 10.73 9.98 -31.45
CA MET A 189 11.86 10.17 -30.52
C MET A 189 11.55 11.25 -29.48
N TRP A 190 11.06 12.41 -29.91
CA TRP A 190 10.72 13.50 -28.98
C TRP A 190 9.60 13.13 -28.01
N GLU A 191 8.58 12.43 -28.47
CA GLU A 191 7.51 11.90 -27.61
C GLU A 191 8.06 10.89 -26.60
N TYR A 192 8.95 9.99 -27.04
CA TYR A 192 9.62 9.03 -26.17
C TYR A 192 10.42 9.72 -25.06
N CYS A 193 11.27 10.70 -25.41
CA CYS A 193 12.09 11.43 -24.46
C CYS A 193 11.26 12.28 -23.48
N ARG A 194 10.22 12.98 -23.97
CA ARG A 194 9.32 13.78 -23.13
C ARG A 194 8.56 12.93 -22.11
N HIS A 195 8.16 11.70 -22.48
CA HIS A 195 7.48 10.80 -21.54
C HIS A 195 8.40 10.24 -20.45
N ARG A 196 9.70 10.17 -20.70
CA ARG A 196 10.68 9.56 -19.78
C ARG A 196 11.57 10.56 -19.04
N SER A 197 11.64 11.82 -19.44
CA SER A 197 12.41 12.83 -18.71
C SER A 197 11.54 13.56 -17.68
N ARG A 198 12.02 13.66 -16.44
CA ARG A 198 11.42 14.41 -15.34
C ARG A 198 12.47 15.28 -14.66
N SER A 199 12.02 16.32 -13.97
CA SER A 199 12.89 17.20 -13.16
C SER A 199 12.43 17.27 -11.72
N VAL A 200 13.40 17.60 -10.85
CA VAL A 200 13.19 17.95 -9.45
C VAL A 200 14.11 19.11 -9.10
N GLU A 201 13.60 20.05 -8.30
CA GLU A 201 14.38 21.15 -7.74
C GLU A 201 14.94 20.73 -6.38
N ILE A 202 16.24 20.94 -6.18
CA ILE A 202 16.96 20.54 -4.98
C ILE A 202 17.69 21.77 -4.44
N ALA A 203 17.62 22.00 -3.13
CA ALA A 203 18.49 22.98 -2.50
C ALA A 203 19.91 22.38 -2.38
N TYR A 204 20.84 22.90 -3.16
CA TYR A 204 22.26 22.56 -3.11
C TYR A 204 23.01 23.58 -2.23
N LYS A 205 24.26 23.27 -1.85
CA LYS A 205 25.08 24.05 -0.89
C LYS A 205 24.90 25.57 -1.05
N ASN A 206 24.70 26.28 0.07
CA ASN A 206 24.47 27.74 0.16
C ASN A 206 23.09 28.24 -0.35
N ASP A 207 22.02 27.49 -0.11
CA ASP A 207 20.63 27.87 -0.43
C ASP A 207 20.34 28.12 -1.92
N THR A 208 21.22 27.66 -2.82
CA THR A 208 20.96 27.72 -4.27
C THR A 208 20.02 26.59 -4.66
N VAL A 209 18.96 26.91 -5.40
CA VAL A 209 18.04 25.92 -5.94
C VAL A 209 18.57 25.47 -7.28
N THR A 210 18.77 24.16 -7.43
CA THR A 210 19.33 23.55 -8.63
C THR A 210 18.33 22.58 -9.23
N GLN A 211 18.21 22.59 -10.56
CA GLN A 211 17.29 21.71 -11.25
C GLN A 211 17.99 20.43 -11.74
N ALA A 212 17.60 19.29 -11.19
CA ALA A 212 18.11 17.99 -11.57
C ALA A 212 17.14 17.27 -12.53
N TYR A 213 17.66 16.82 -13.66
CA TYR A 213 16.93 16.03 -14.65
C TYR A 213 17.25 14.54 -14.49
N PHE A 214 16.24 13.68 -14.56
CA PHE A 214 16.41 12.24 -14.44
C PHE A 214 15.47 11.46 -15.35
N SER A 215 15.86 10.22 -15.67
CA SER A 215 15.04 9.29 -16.45
C SER A 215 14.03 8.57 -15.55
N TYR A 216 12.80 8.45 -16.05
CA TYR A 216 11.64 7.87 -15.39
C TYR A 216 11.03 6.79 -16.28
N ASP A 217 10.75 5.61 -15.72
CA ASP A 217 10.02 4.57 -16.43
C ASP A 217 8.50 4.74 -16.20
N PRO A 218 7.70 5.06 -17.25
CA PRO A 218 6.25 5.22 -17.13
C PRO A 218 5.52 3.96 -16.68
N LYS A 219 6.16 2.78 -16.74
CA LYS A 219 5.59 1.53 -16.22
C LYS A 219 5.53 1.50 -14.69
N ILE A 220 6.34 2.31 -14.01
CA ILE A 220 6.36 2.42 -12.55
C ILE A 220 5.18 3.31 -12.12
N HIS A 221 4.04 2.68 -11.88
CA HIS A 221 2.85 3.34 -11.36
C HIS A 221 2.55 2.89 -9.92
N ILE A 222 2.62 3.84 -9.00
CA ILE A 222 2.25 3.63 -7.60
C ILE A 222 0.73 3.55 -7.50
N LYS A 223 0.21 2.36 -7.22
CA LYS A 223 -1.22 2.17 -6.91
C LYS A 223 -1.53 2.81 -5.55
N ASP A 224 -2.75 3.35 -5.42
CA ASP A 224 -3.27 3.92 -4.18
C ASP A 224 -2.55 5.18 -3.69
N LYS A 225 -2.05 6.02 -4.62
CA LYS A 225 -1.41 7.31 -4.32
C LYS A 225 -2.26 8.18 -3.37
N SER A 226 -3.57 8.29 -3.63
CA SER A 226 -4.49 9.08 -2.81
C SER A 226 -4.59 8.56 -1.37
N TYR A 227 -4.61 7.23 -1.20
CA TYR A 227 -4.59 6.61 0.12
C TYR A 227 -3.28 6.95 0.85
N ILE A 228 -2.11 6.79 0.20
CA ILE A 228 -0.82 7.11 0.80
C ILE A 228 -0.79 8.58 1.24
N GLN A 229 -1.19 9.50 0.36
CA GLN A 229 -1.24 10.94 0.66
C GLN A 229 -2.15 11.29 1.85
N SER A 230 -3.21 10.51 2.08
CA SER A 230 -4.12 10.69 3.22
C SER A 230 -3.58 10.15 4.54
N GLN A 231 -2.61 9.24 4.50
CA GLN A 231 -2.03 8.63 5.70
C GLN A 231 -0.77 9.37 6.20
N ILE A 232 -0.14 10.18 5.35
CA ILE A 232 1.04 10.96 5.71
C ILE A 232 0.68 11.94 6.83
N LYS A 233 1.49 11.97 7.89
CA LYS A 233 1.34 12.91 9.01
C LYS A 233 1.61 14.34 8.55
N ARG A 234 0.77 15.30 8.98
CA ARG A 234 0.82 16.71 8.53
C ARG A 234 0.88 17.73 9.66
N SER A 235 1.36 17.35 10.84
CA SER A 235 1.47 18.24 12.01
C SER A 235 2.43 19.39 11.76
N THR A 236 3.59 19.11 11.13
CA THR A 236 4.59 20.11 10.74
C THR A 236 5.13 19.82 9.34
N PRO A 237 5.66 20.82 8.60
CA PRO A 237 6.27 20.61 7.29
C PRO A 237 7.43 19.60 7.32
N GLN A 238 8.24 19.63 8.38
CA GLN A 238 9.37 18.73 8.57
C GLN A 238 8.92 17.28 8.79
N GLU A 239 7.94 17.07 9.68
CA GLU A 239 7.38 15.74 9.93
C GLU A 239 6.69 15.18 8.69
N LYS A 240 5.99 16.03 7.93
CA LYS A 240 5.36 15.65 6.66
C LYS A 240 6.38 15.12 5.66
N LEU A 241 7.55 15.76 5.55
CA LEU A 241 8.61 15.32 4.65
C LEU A 241 9.29 14.03 5.14
N LEU A 242 9.57 13.93 6.43
CA LEU A 242 10.16 12.72 7.04
C LEU A 242 9.24 11.51 6.85
N ASP A 243 7.95 11.65 7.19
CA ASP A 243 6.96 10.59 7.05
C ASP A 243 6.75 10.25 5.56
N PHE A 244 6.78 11.23 4.66
CA PHE A 244 6.77 10.98 3.21
C PHE A 244 7.95 10.11 2.76
N ILE A 245 9.17 10.39 3.22
CA ILE A 245 10.37 9.57 2.90
C ILE A 245 10.22 8.14 3.42
N GLU A 246 9.65 7.98 4.62
CA GLU A 246 9.37 6.66 5.20
C GLU A 246 8.34 5.89 4.37
N TRP A 247 7.27 6.56 3.94
CA TRP A 247 6.28 5.98 3.02
C TRP A 247 6.90 5.60 1.67
N THR A 248 7.77 6.42 1.07
CA THR A 248 8.43 6.09 -0.20
C THR A 248 9.32 4.86 -0.07
N ASN A 249 10.09 4.77 1.02
CA ASN A 249 10.93 3.60 1.32
C ASN A 249 10.10 2.32 1.52
N ALA A 250 8.92 2.45 2.15
CA ALA A 250 8.00 1.32 2.30
C ALA A 250 7.45 0.88 0.92
N VAL A 251 7.00 1.82 0.10
CA VAL A 251 6.44 1.54 -1.25
C VAL A 251 7.46 0.85 -2.16
N GLU A 252 8.71 1.31 -2.17
CA GLU A 252 9.79 0.72 -2.96
C GLU A 252 10.00 -0.77 -2.60
N LYS A 253 10.13 -1.07 -1.30
CA LYS A 253 10.26 -2.45 -0.80
C LYS A 253 9.09 -3.33 -1.22
N MET A 254 7.88 -2.79 -1.26
CA MET A 254 6.69 -3.53 -1.71
C MET A 254 6.67 -3.76 -3.21
N GLN A 255 7.07 -2.79 -4.01
CA GLN A 255 7.10 -2.93 -5.46
C GLN A 255 8.08 -4.05 -5.86
N SER A 256 9.27 -4.07 -5.26
CA SER A 256 10.25 -5.16 -5.43
C SER A 256 9.65 -6.54 -5.11
N LYS A 257 8.90 -6.67 -4.01
CA LYS A 257 8.22 -7.93 -3.63
C LYS A 257 7.08 -8.30 -4.60
N LYS A 258 6.33 -7.32 -5.10
CA LYS A 258 5.26 -7.54 -6.08
C LYS A 258 5.80 -8.01 -7.43
N ASP A 259 6.92 -7.48 -7.89
CA ASP A 259 7.53 -7.89 -9.16
C ASP A 259 7.94 -9.37 -9.12
N ILE A 260 8.55 -9.82 -8.01
CA ILE A 260 8.83 -11.23 -7.75
C ILE A 260 7.54 -12.08 -7.80
N PHE A 261 6.46 -11.63 -7.17
CA PHE A 261 5.20 -12.37 -7.16
C PHE A 261 4.51 -12.40 -8.54
N THR A 262 4.53 -11.29 -9.29
CA THR A 262 3.96 -11.24 -10.65
C THR A 262 4.69 -12.18 -11.60
N PHE A 263 6.00 -12.35 -11.44
CA PHE A 263 6.79 -13.34 -12.16
C PHE A 263 6.30 -14.78 -11.89
N PHE A 264 5.98 -15.14 -10.64
CA PHE A 264 5.39 -16.43 -10.31
C PHE A 264 3.93 -16.56 -10.80
N ARG A 265 3.15 -15.49 -10.70
CA ARG A 265 1.73 -15.45 -11.12
C ARG A 265 1.56 -15.67 -12.62
N ASN A 266 2.42 -15.07 -13.45
CA ASN A 266 2.32 -15.17 -14.91
C ASN A 266 2.62 -16.59 -15.44
N LYS A 267 3.19 -17.49 -14.62
CA LYS A 267 3.39 -18.90 -14.97
C LYS A 267 2.21 -19.81 -14.62
N ILE A 268 1.19 -19.31 -13.91
CA ILE A 268 0.00 -20.08 -13.52
C ILE A 268 -1.22 -19.43 -14.20
N PRO A 269 -1.67 -19.93 -15.36
CA PRO A 269 -2.75 -19.29 -16.14
C PRO A 269 -4.07 -19.16 -15.37
N PHE A 270 -4.33 -20.03 -14.40
CA PHE A 270 -5.50 -19.95 -13.51
C PHE A 270 -5.54 -18.70 -12.61
N LEU A 271 -4.40 -18.04 -12.38
CA LEU A 271 -4.32 -16.78 -11.61
C LEU A 271 -4.55 -15.52 -12.47
N ILE A 272 -4.59 -15.65 -13.80
CA ILE A 272 -4.74 -14.50 -14.72
C ILE A 272 -6.17 -13.94 -14.70
N LEU A 273 -7.18 -14.79 -14.44
CA LEU A 273 -8.60 -14.41 -14.48
C LEU A 273 -9.20 -14.04 -13.12
N SER A 274 -8.44 -13.33 -12.28
CA SER A 274 -8.85 -13.00 -10.91
C SER A 274 -10.12 -12.17 -10.81
N ARG A 275 -10.33 -11.22 -11.72
CA ARG A 275 -11.53 -10.37 -11.75
C ARG A 275 -12.81 -11.16 -11.98
N LEU A 276 -12.82 -12.07 -12.97
CA LEU A 276 -14.00 -12.88 -13.26
C LEU A 276 -14.28 -13.89 -12.14
N ARG A 277 -13.24 -14.50 -11.54
CA ARG A 277 -13.41 -15.37 -10.36
C ARG A 277 -14.12 -14.66 -9.21
N GLN A 278 -13.71 -13.43 -8.91
CA GLN A 278 -14.31 -12.65 -7.82
C GLN A 278 -15.77 -12.27 -8.11
N TRP A 279 -16.08 -11.90 -9.36
CA TRP A 279 -17.45 -11.63 -9.81
C TRP A 279 -18.32 -12.89 -9.73
N LEU A 280 -17.81 -14.01 -10.23
CA LEU A 280 -18.49 -15.30 -10.18
C LEU A 280 -18.76 -15.72 -8.73
N LEU A 281 -17.80 -15.57 -7.82
CA LEU A 281 -17.99 -15.89 -6.41
C LEU A 281 -19.12 -15.07 -5.79
N ILE A 282 -19.16 -13.75 -6.03
CA ILE A 282 -20.22 -12.85 -5.53
C ILE A 282 -21.59 -13.26 -6.08
N PHE A 283 -21.68 -13.47 -7.39
CA PHE A 283 -22.92 -13.89 -8.05
C PHE A 283 -23.42 -15.22 -7.46
N LEU A 284 -22.51 -16.17 -7.27
CA LEU A 284 -22.78 -17.48 -6.73
C LEU A 284 -23.25 -17.43 -5.27
N THR A 285 -22.66 -16.55 -4.44
CA THR A 285 -23.11 -16.32 -3.06
C THR A 285 -24.56 -15.83 -3.04
N ILE A 286 -24.90 -14.85 -3.88
CA ILE A 286 -26.27 -14.32 -3.96
C ILE A 286 -27.24 -15.39 -4.47
N LEU A 287 -26.87 -16.09 -5.54
CA LEU A 287 -27.68 -17.14 -6.15
C LEU A 287 -27.97 -18.30 -5.18
N LEU A 288 -26.96 -18.80 -4.47
CA LEU A 288 -27.12 -19.87 -3.48
C LEU A 288 -28.07 -19.47 -2.35
N ASN A 289 -27.93 -18.25 -1.84
CA ASN A 289 -28.83 -17.75 -0.80
C ASN A 289 -30.26 -17.53 -1.31
N LEU A 290 -30.43 -17.11 -2.56
CA LEU A 290 -31.74 -17.02 -3.20
C LEU A 290 -32.40 -18.39 -3.35
N ILE A 291 -31.63 -19.41 -3.76
CA ILE A 291 -32.11 -20.80 -3.84
C ILE A 291 -32.51 -21.28 -2.44
N VAL A 292 -31.66 -21.09 -1.42
CA VAL A 292 -31.98 -21.46 -0.03
C VAL A 292 -33.27 -20.79 0.44
N LEU A 293 -33.46 -19.49 0.16
CA LEU A 293 -34.65 -18.74 0.53
C LEU A 293 -35.95 -19.31 -0.06
N PHE A 294 -35.94 -19.77 -1.31
CA PHE A 294 -37.14 -20.27 -2.00
C PHE A 294 -37.34 -21.80 -1.95
N THR A 295 -36.35 -22.57 -1.49
CA THR A 295 -36.37 -24.04 -1.58
C THR A 295 -36.32 -24.76 -0.24
N VAL A 296 -36.02 -24.06 0.85
CA VAL A 296 -36.00 -24.60 2.21
C VAL A 296 -37.37 -24.44 2.86
N TYR A 297 -37.97 -25.56 3.26
CA TYR A 297 -39.27 -25.62 3.93
C TYR A 297 -39.14 -26.35 5.28
N THR A 298 -40.06 -26.04 6.19
CA THR A 298 -40.23 -26.79 7.44
C THR A 298 -40.67 -28.23 7.11
N PRO A 299 -40.13 -29.25 7.80
CA PRO A 299 -40.62 -30.61 7.61
C PRO A 299 -42.10 -30.73 7.96
N LEU A 300 -42.84 -31.56 7.21
CA LEU A 300 -44.27 -31.80 7.43
C LEU A 300 -44.62 -32.21 8.87
N ASP A 301 -43.74 -32.96 9.53
CA ASP A 301 -43.93 -33.46 10.91
C ASP A 301 -43.41 -32.50 12.00
N TYR A 302 -42.92 -31.31 11.63
CA TYR A 302 -42.26 -30.40 12.56
C TYR A 302 -43.21 -29.80 13.62
N ASN A 303 -44.47 -29.55 13.26
CA ASN A 303 -45.50 -29.08 14.18
C ASN A 303 -46.35 -30.21 14.78
N MET A 304 -46.07 -31.48 14.41
CA MET A 304 -46.75 -32.63 15.02
C MET A 304 -46.11 -32.85 16.39
N ALA A 305 -46.79 -32.31 17.40
CA ALA A 305 -46.44 -32.43 18.79
C ALA A 305 -46.01 -33.86 19.15
N ASN A 306 -44.86 -33.99 19.82
CA ASN A 306 -44.69 -35.00 20.87
C ASN A 306 -45.65 -34.66 22.02
N GLY A 307 -46.95 -34.79 21.77
CA GLY A 307 -48.02 -34.29 22.60
C GLY A 307 -49.40 -34.61 22.02
N VAL A 308 -49.61 -35.84 21.54
CA VAL A 308 -50.95 -36.42 21.66
C VAL A 308 -51.14 -36.68 23.15
N CYS A 309 -51.83 -35.77 23.84
CA CYS A 309 -52.38 -36.09 25.15
C CYS A 309 -53.46 -37.15 24.90
N THR A 310 -53.09 -38.43 25.00
CA THR A 310 -54.10 -39.48 25.04
C THR A 310 -54.81 -39.36 26.38
N THR A 311 -56.08 -38.95 26.35
CA THR A 311 -56.96 -39.04 27.51
C THR A 311 -57.16 -40.52 27.83
N ASN A 312 -56.31 -41.08 28.67
CA ASN A 312 -56.64 -42.31 29.39
C ASN A 312 -57.48 -41.90 30.59
N SER A 313 -58.59 -42.60 30.76
CA SER A 313 -59.64 -42.37 31.75
C SER A 313 -59.22 -42.70 33.19
N THR A 314 -58.10 -42.15 33.65
CA THR A 314 -57.71 -42.06 35.06
C THR A 314 -56.72 -40.91 35.19
N ASP A 315 -57.10 -39.94 36.01
CA ASP A 315 -56.43 -38.67 36.22
C ASP A 315 -54.92 -38.82 36.53
N ASN A 316 -54.08 -38.44 35.57
CA ASN A 316 -52.74 -37.86 35.75
C ASN A 316 -52.14 -37.55 34.37
N GLU A 317 -52.30 -36.31 33.91
CA GLU A 317 -51.63 -35.81 32.71
C GLU A 317 -50.16 -35.53 33.02
N THR A 318 -49.27 -36.47 32.69
CA THR A 318 -47.82 -36.20 32.65
C THR A 318 -47.38 -35.88 31.23
N CYS A 319 -47.48 -34.60 30.85
CA CYS A 319 -46.87 -34.09 29.63
C CYS A 319 -45.34 -33.92 29.84
N SER A 320 -44.53 -34.87 29.40
CA SER A 320 -43.06 -34.71 29.38
C SER A 320 -42.61 -33.95 28.13
N SER A 321 -42.86 -32.65 28.06
CA SER A 321 -42.32 -31.81 26.99
C SER A 321 -40.93 -31.28 27.37
N THR A 322 -39.86 -31.95 26.93
CA THR A 322 -38.48 -31.63 27.34
C THR A 322 -37.75 -30.58 26.48
N SER A 323 -38.42 -29.86 25.57
CA SER A 323 -37.79 -28.68 24.93
C SER A 323 -38.80 -27.74 24.27
N HIS A 324 -39.00 -26.55 24.85
CA HIS A 324 -39.76 -25.45 24.22
C HIS A 324 -39.01 -24.82 23.03
N PHE A 325 -37.69 -25.02 22.93
CA PHE A 325 -36.87 -24.61 21.80
C PHE A 325 -36.60 -25.82 20.90
N GLN A 326 -37.25 -25.85 19.74
CA GLN A 326 -37.07 -26.89 18.73
C GLN A 326 -36.36 -26.27 17.51
N PRO A 327 -35.05 -26.44 17.32
CA PRO A 327 -34.37 -25.94 16.14
C PRO A 327 -34.61 -26.88 14.93
N ILE A 328 -34.87 -26.31 13.75
CA ILE A 328 -34.96 -27.08 12.50
C ILE A 328 -33.54 -27.38 11.99
N LEU A 329 -32.93 -28.45 12.50
CA LEU A 329 -31.59 -28.88 12.11
C LEU A 329 -31.54 -29.58 10.74
N SER A 330 -32.67 -30.11 10.27
CA SER A 330 -32.79 -30.81 8.99
C SER A 330 -34.02 -30.31 8.24
N PRO A 331 -33.94 -29.16 7.54
CA PRO A 331 -35.04 -28.68 6.72
C PRO A 331 -35.33 -29.64 5.56
N GLN A 332 -36.57 -29.62 5.08
CA GLN A 332 -36.93 -30.27 3.82
C GLN A 332 -36.53 -29.35 2.66
N ILE A 333 -35.78 -29.91 1.70
CA ILE A 333 -35.35 -29.23 0.48
C ILE A 333 -35.94 -30.02 -0.69
N SER A 334 -36.49 -29.32 -1.68
CA SER A 334 -37.02 -29.97 -2.88
C SER A 334 -35.95 -30.82 -3.57
N LEU A 335 -36.32 -32.02 -4.01
CA LEU A 335 -35.40 -33.03 -4.55
C LEU A 335 -34.58 -32.53 -5.75
N GLY A 336 -35.14 -31.64 -6.58
CA GLY A 336 -34.43 -31.02 -7.70
C GLY A 336 -33.41 -29.96 -7.27
N SER A 337 -33.66 -29.27 -6.15
CA SER A 337 -32.81 -28.19 -5.66
C SER A 337 -31.63 -28.67 -4.83
N THR A 338 -31.68 -29.87 -4.25
CA THR A 338 -30.55 -30.47 -3.51
C THR A 338 -29.35 -30.71 -4.42
N THR A 339 -29.56 -31.34 -5.59
CA THR A 339 -28.50 -31.60 -6.57
C THR A 339 -27.90 -30.29 -7.11
N VAL A 340 -28.74 -29.29 -7.37
CA VAL A 340 -28.29 -27.96 -7.80
C VAL A 340 -27.45 -27.28 -6.72
N LEU A 341 -27.89 -27.30 -5.45
CA LEU A 341 -27.15 -26.73 -4.32
C LEU A 341 -25.81 -27.43 -4.08
N GLU A 342 -25.71 -28.74 -4.30
CA GLU A 342 -24.46 -29.48 -4.15
C GLU A 342 -23.44 -29.13 -5.24
N ILE A 343 -23.86 -29.12 -6.51
CA ILE A 343 -22.99 -28.78 -7.64
C ILE A 343 -22.54 -27.32 -7.53
N LEU A 344 -23.49 -26.42 -7.31
CA LEU A 344 -23.23 -24.99 -7.23
C LEU A 344 -22.43 -24.64 -5.97
N GLY A 345 -22.70 -25.33 -4.86
CA GLY A 345 -21.99 -25.22 -3.60
C GLY A 345 -20.54 -25.71 -3.67
N PHE A 346 -20.25 -26.79 -4.40
CA PHE A 346 -18.88 -27.24 -4.66
C PHE A 346 -18.08 -26.17 -5.39
N VAL A 347 -18.66 -25.58 -6.45
CA VAL A 347 -18.03 -24.49 -7.20
C VAL A 347 -17.78 -23.29 -6.27
N HIS A 348 -18.73 -22.95 -5.40
CA HIS A 348 -18.57 -21.86 -4.43
C HIS A 348 -17.44 -22.10 -3.44
N ALA A 349 -17.35 -23.30 -2.88
CA ALA A 349 -16.29 -23.68 -1.96
C ALA A 349 -14.91 -23.66 -2.63
N ALA A 350 -14.80 -24.17 -3.87
CA ALA A 350 -13.56 -24.13 -4.64
C ALA A 350 -13.09 -22.68 -4.91
N LEU A 351 -14.02 -21.80 -5.32
CA LEU A 351 -13.72 -20.38 -5.54
C LEU A 351 -13.34 -19.66 -4.23
N ALA A 352 -13.94 -20.03 -3.10
CA ALA A 352 -13.62 -19.47 -1.78
C ALA A 352 -12.19 -19.82 -1.34
N VAL A 353 -11.78 -21.08 -1.50
CA VAL A 353 -10.40 -21.53 -1.22
C VAL A 353 -9.40 -20.78 -2.10
N MET A 354 -9.69 -20.65 -3.40
CA MET A 354 -8.82 -19.93 -4.32
C MET A 354 -8.71 -18.43 -3.99
N MET A 355 -9.78 -17.82 -3.48
CA MET A 355 -9.78 -16.43 -3.04
C MET A 355 -8.87 -16.19 -1.82
N VAL A 356 -8.88 -17.11 -0.85
CA VAL A 356 -7.95 -17.06 0.30
C VAL A 356 -6.51 -17.27 -0.16
N ILE A 357 -6.24 -18.28 -1.01
CA ILE A 357 -4.90 -18.53 -1.55
C ILE A 357 -4.37 -17.31 -2.29
N GLU A 358 -5.17 -16.70 -3.18
CA GLU A 358 -4.77 -15.49 -3.90
C GLU A 358 -4.47 -14.32 -2.96
N TYR A 359 -5.32 -14.09 -1.97
CA TYR A 359 -5.17 -12.99 -1.02
C TYR A 359 -3.87 -13.12 -0.21
N PHE A 360 -3.61 -14.30 0.35
CA PHE A 360 -2.41 -14.55 1.15
C PHE A 360 -1.15 -14.65 0.29
N ALA A 361 -1.23 -15.21 -0.93
CA ALA A 361 -0.10 -15.28 -1.83
C ALA A 361 0.31 -13.88 -2.34
N GLY A 362 -0.66 -13.03 -2.71
CA GLY A 362 -0.39 -11.66 -3.15
C GLY A 362 0.12 -10.73 -2.05
N ASN A 363 -0.22 -11.01 -0.78
CA ASN A 363 0.19 -10.23 0.38
C ASN A 363 1.28 -10.93 1.22
N TRP A 364 1.84 -12.05 0.75
CA TRP A 364 2.80 -12.88 1.50
C TRP A 364 4.03 -12.09 1.97
N GLY A 365 4.42 -11.07 1.18
CA GLY A 365 5.53 -10.18 1.51
C GLY A 365 5.26 -9.17 2.64
N SER A 366 4.01 -8.99 3.07
CA SER A 366 3.54 -8.02 4.09
C SER A 366 3.19 -8.68 5.44
N PHE A 367 2.97 -10.01 5.47
CA PHE A 367 2.74 -10.75 6.71
C PHE A 367 4.08 -11.04 7.43
N SER A 368 4.57 -10.06 8.19
CA SER A 368 5.84 -10.16 8.89
C SER A 368 5.88 -11.04 10.16
N PRO A 369 4.80 -11.46 10.85
CA PRO A 369 5.01 -12.20 12.10
C PRO A 369 5.29 -13.69 11.85
N LEU A 370 4.98 -14.23 10.66
CA LEU A 370 5.27 -15.63 10.35
C LEU A 370 6.74 -15.86 9.92
N MET A 371 7.57 -14.81 9.96
CA MET A 371 9.01 -14.91 9.75
C MET A 371 9.78 -15.16 11.06
N GLU A 372 9.20 -14.89 12.24
CA GLU A 372 9.74 -15.34 13.53
C GLU A 372 9.36 -16.80 13.85
N LEU A 373 8.28 -17.32 13.25
CA LEU A 373 7.93 -18.74 13.34
C LEU A 373 8.73 -19.63 12.37
N LYS A 374 9.76 -19.08 11.71
CA LYS A 374 10.61 -19.85 10.79
C LYS A 374 11.64 -20.72 11.51
N GLU A 375 11.84 -20.52 12.82
CA GLU A 375 12.69 -21.42 13.62
C GLU A 375 11.94 -22.61 14.23
N HIS A 376 10.59 -22.59 14.35
CA HIS A 376 9.91 -23.61 15.15
C HIS A 376 8.86 -24.50 14.44
N LEU A 377 8.35 -24.15 13.25
CA LEU A 377 7.44 -25.04 12.51
C LEU A 377 8.06 -25.49 11.19
N SER A 378 8.61 -26.70 11.22
CA SER A 378 9.03 -27.49 10.08
C SER A 378 7.86 -27.80 9.13
N CYS A 379 7.44 -26.81 8.32
CA CYS A 379 6.55 -27.00 7.17
C CYS A 379 7.18 -27.80 6.01
N LYS A 380 8.42 -28.30 6.18
CA LYS A 380 9.03 -29.28 5.26
C LYS A 380 8.32 -30.64 5.26
N LYS A 381 7.60 -31.03 6.32
CA LYS A 381 6.98 -32.38 6.41
C LYS A 381 5.56 -32.47 5.84
N ILE A 382 4.74 -31.42 5.98
CA ILE A 382 3.31 -31.49 5.64
C ILE A 382 3.08 -31.36 4.12
N PHE A 383 3.75 -30.42 3.44
CA PHE A 383 3.60 -30.25 2.00
C PHE A 383 4.22 -31.42 1.20
N PHE A 384 5.27 -32.03 1.75
CA PHE A 384 5.95 -33.20 1.18
C PHE A 384 5.16 -34.51 1.40
N SER A 385 4.26 -34.54 2.38
CA SER A 385 3.38 -35.70 2.64
C SER A 385 2.21 -35.74 1.67
N LEU A 386 1.60 -34.60 1.36
CA LEU A 386 0.44 -34.54 0.45
C LEU A 386 0.84 -34.72 -1.03
N SER A 387 2.01 -34.22 -1.45
CA SER A 387 2.44 -34.40 -2.86
C SER A 387 2.83 -35.85 -3.20
N LYS A 388 3.05 -36.71 -2.20
CA LYS A 388 3.39 -38.12 -2.38
C LYS A 388 2.18 -38.99 -2.71
N ILE A 389 0.96 -38.49 -2.45
CA ILE A 389 -0.29 -39.25 -2.60
C ILE A 389 -0.94 -38.99 -3.97
N ILE A 390 -0.67 -37.86 -4.64
CA ILE A 390 -1.49 -37.40 -5.79
C ILE A 390 -0.76 -37.41 -7.15
N LEU A 391 0.58 -37.44 -7.23
CA LEU A 391 1.24 -37.57 -8.54
C LEU A 391 2.39 -38.58 -8.54
N GLY A 392 2.24 -39.58 -9.42
CA GLY A 392 3.23 -40.59 -9.73
C GLY A 392 4.59 -39.99 -10.10
N LYS A 393 5.64 -40.63 -9.59
CA LYS A 393 7.05 -40.30 -9.79
C LYS A 393 7.43 -40.38 -11.28
N ASN A 394 7.83 -39.26 -11.88
CA ASN A 394 9.14 -39.14 -12.57
C ASN A 394 9.34 -37.92 -13.49
N ILE A 395 8.35 -37.07 -13.75
CA ILE A 395 8.52 -36.02 -14.81
C ILE A 395 8.78 -34.60 -14.28
N THR A 396 8.45 -34.27 -13.03
CA THR A 396 8.65 -32.91 -12.47
C THR A 396 9.99 -32.71 -11.74
N TYR A 397 10.72 -33.78 -11.45
CA TYR A 397 11.97 -33.73 -10.67
C TYR A 397 13.13 -33.06 -11.43
N ARG A 398 13.18 -33.14 -12.77
CA ARG A 398 14.31 -32.57 -13.54
C ARG A 398 14.17 -31.08 -13.90
N LEU A 399 12.96 -30.54 -13.97
CA LEU A 399 12.74 -29.15 -14.41
C LEU A 399 12.89 -28.11 -13.28
N CYS A 400 12.73 -28.50 -12.01
CA CYS A 400 12.73 -27.55 -10.89
C CYS A 400 14.09 -27.40 -10.18
N LEU A 401 15.00 -28.38 -10.31
CA LEU A 401 16.31 -28.32 -9.63
C LEU A 401 17.39 -27.51 -10.39
N GLY A 402 17.19 -27.22 -11.68
CA GLY A 402 18.16 -26.45 -12.47
C GLY A 402 18.15 -24.95 -12.20
N SER A 403 17.01 -24.38 -11.77
CA SER A 403 16.83 -22.93 -11.70
C SER A 403 17.00 -22.33 -10.30
N PHE A 404 17.20 -23.14 -9.26
CA PHE A 404 17.26 -22.65 -7.87
C PHE A 404 18.68 -22.60 -7.29
N LYS A 405 19.67 -23.20 -7.96
CA LYS A 405 21.05 -23.30 -7.45
C LYS A 405 21.94 -22.09 -7.78
N LEU A 406 21.41 -21.07 -8.47
CA LEU A 406 22.17 -19.92 -8.98
C LEU A 406 21.84 -18.58 -8.28
N TYR A 407 21.11 -18.59 -7.16
CA TYR A 407 20.62 -17.34 -6.55
C TYR A 407 20.91 -17.17 -5.05
N LEU A 408 21.83 -17.94 -4.48
CA LEU A 408 22.26 -17.75 -3.08
C LEU A 408 23.73 -17.38 -3.00
N GLN A 409 24.04 -16.16 -3.42
CA GLN A 409 25.20 -15.44 -2.91
C GLN A 409 24.87 -13.95 -2.86
N LYS A 410 24.53 -13.45 -1.67
CA LYS A 410 24.65 -12.03 -1.32
C LYS A 410 25.26 -11.91 0.10
N PRO A 411 26.01 -10.82 0.34
CA PRO A 411 26.99 -10.74 1.42
C PRO A 411 26.40 -10.29 2.76
N GLN A 412 27.24 -10.49 3.77
CA GLN A 412 27.24 -10.12 5.19
C GLN A 412 26.13 -9.20 5.75
N GLN A 413 25.44 -9.73 6.76
CA GLN A 413 24.54 -9.07 7.69
C GLN A 413 25.29 -8.13 8.67
N SER A 414 24.75 -6.92 8.90
CA SER A 414 24.68 -6.33 10.25
C SER A 414 23.78 -5.08 10.41
N VAL A 415 23.22 -4.47 9.34
CA VAL A 415 22.38 -3.23 9.46
C VAL A 415 20.88 -3.46 9.10
N ALA A 416 20.47 -4.71 8.89
CA ALA A 416 19.14 -5.04 8.34
C ALA A 416 18.00 -5.19 9.37
N ASN A 417 18.28 -5.19 10.67
CA ASN A 417 17.25 -5.48 11.69
C ASN A 417 16.32 -4.28 11.96
N ASP A 418 16.81 -3.04 12.07
CA ASP A 418 15.93 -1.87 12.30
C ASP A 418 15.05 -1.51 11.10
N LYS A 419 15.52 -1.79 9.88
CA LYS A 419 14.81 -1.44 8.63
C LYS A 419 13.64 -2.36 8.30
N ASN A 420 13.55 -3.54 8.94
CA ASN A 420 12.44 -4.48 8.77
C ASN A 420 11.29 -4.21 9.76
N THR A 421 11.60 -3.68 10.94
CA THR A 421 10.62 -3.23 11.93
C THR A 421 9.83 -2.02 11.42
N LEU A 422 10.49 -1.07 10.74
CA LEU A 422 9.87 0.15 10.21
C LEU A 422 8.86 -0.08 9.08
N ALA A 423 9.17 -0.99 8.13
CA ALA A 423 8.25 -1.33 7.04
C ALA A 423 6.96 -2.02 7.54
N ASN A 424 7.02 -2.60 8.74
CA ASN A 424 5.88 -3.25 9.37
C ASN A 424 4.93 -2.25 10.04
N GLU A 425 5.20 -0.95 10.11
CA GLU A 425 4.27 0.00 10.76
C GLU A 425 3.33 0.66 9.74
N TYR A 426 3.84 0.95 8.53
CA TYR A 426 3.15 1.72 7.49
C TYR A 426 2.17 0.91 6.62
N TYR A 427 2.41 -0.40 6.45
CA TYR A 427 1.58 -1.29 5.64
C TYR A 427 1.23 -2.59 6.36
N GLN A 428 0.75 -2.50 7.59
CA GLN A 428 0.13 -3.64 8.25
C GLN A 428 -1.20 -4.00 7.58
N ILE A 429 -1.16 -4.89 6.60
CA ILE A 429 -2.20 -5.92 6.56
C ILE A 429 -1.82 -6.90 7.66
N SER A 430 -2.13 -6.55 8.91
CA SER A 430 -2.03 -7.49 10.00
C SER A 430 -2.85 -8.73 9.66
N TRP A 431 -2.35 -9.92 10.02
CA TRP A 431 -3.15 -11.15 9.96
C TRP A 431 -4.48 -11.00 10.73
N SER A 432 -4.51 -10.11 11.74
CA SER A 432 -5.70 -9.75 12.53
C SER A 432 -6.60 -8.68 11.87
N SER A 433 -6.31 -8.26 10.64
CA SER A 433 -7.22 -7.35 9.92
C SER A 433 -8.58 -8.03 9.72
N PHE A 434 -9.65 -7.30 10.02
CA PHE A 434 -11.04 -7.75 9.83
C PHE A 434 -11.27 -8.37 8.44
N GLN A 435 -10.66 -7.79 7.40
CA GLN A 435 -10.76 -8.29 6.03
C GLN A 435 -10.11 -9.67 5.85
N SER A 436 -8.99 -9.92 6.51
CA SER A 436 -8.28 -11.21 6.49
C SER A 436 -9.08 -12.28 7.24
N ILE A 437 -9.53 -11.95 8.46
CA ILE A 437 -10.31 -12.85 9.32
C ILE A 437 -11.62 -13.24 8.62
N TYR A 438 -12.34 -12.26 8.06
CA TYR A 438 -13.60 -12.54 7.40
C TYR A 438 -13.42 -13.43 6.16
N ARG A 439 -12.35 -13.27 5.37
CA ARG A 439 -12.09 -14.14 4.21
C ARG A 439 -11.85 -15.61 4.62
N ILE A 440 -11.16 -15.83 5.75
CA ILE A 440 -10.98 -17.16 6.33
C ILE A 440 -12.33 -17.70 6.81
N PHE A 441 -13.09 -16.90 7.54
CA PHE A 441 -14.43 -17.25 8.02
C PHE A 441 -15.38 -17.62 6.87
N PHE A 442 -15.42 -16.80 5.82
CA PHE A 442 -16.18 -17.04 4.58
C PHE A 442 -15.81 -18.40 3.95
N MET A 443 -14.52 -18.72 3.87
CA MET A 443 -14.06 -20.00 3.34
C MET A 443 -14.54 -21.16 4.20
N VAL A 444 -14.44 -21.05 5.53
CA VAL A 444 -14.91 -22.07 6.47
C VAL A 444 -16.43 -22.27 6.34
N CYS A 445 -17.22 -21.18 6.38
CA CYS A 445 -18.67 -21.24 6.20
C CYS A 445 -19.05 -21.87 4.85
N SER A 446 -18.34 -21.54 3.77
CA SER A 446 -18.59 -22.14 2.46
C SER A 446 -18.25 -23.63 2.41
N LEU A 447 -17.19 -24.08 3.08
CA LEU A 447 -16.82 -25.50 3.13
C LEU A 447 -17.81 -26.30 3.95
N VAL A 448 -18.24 -25.76 5.10
CA VAL A 448 -19.26 -26.37 5.96
C VAL A 448 -20.60 -26.44 5.23
N ALA A 449 -20.99 -25.38 4.52
CA ALA A 449 -22.24 -25.36 3.75
C ALA A 449 -22.25 -26.38 2.60
N TRP A 450 -21.08 -26.72 2.03
CA TRP A 450 -21.01 -27.68 0.93
C TRP A 450 -21.35 -29.12 1.37
N ILE A 451 -21.01 -29.52 2.59
CA ILE A 451 -21.29 -30.84 3.15
C ILE A 451 -22.77 -31.23 2.88
N PRO A 452 -23.06 -32.47 2.45
CA PRO A 452 -24.41 -32.92 2.04
C PRO A 452 -25.33 -33.16 3.25
N VAL A 453 -25.43 -32.17 4.13
CA VAL A 453 -26.33 -32.12 5.28
C VAL A 453 -27.24 -30.91 5.09
N PRO A 454 -28.58 -31.08 5.01
CA PRO A 454 -29.53 -30.00 4.75
C PRO A 454 -29.41 -28.81 5.72
N GLY A 455 -29.16 -29.06 7.01
CA GLY A 455 -29.03 -27.99 8.01
C GLY A 455 -27.81 -27.10 7.84
N LEU A 456 -26.73 -27.61 7.24
CA LEU A 456 -25.51 -26.82 7.06
C LEU A 456 -25.66 -25.76 5.97
N LYS A 457 -26.70 -25.86 5.13
CA LYS A 457 -26.96 -24.90 4.05
C LYS A 457 -27.28 -23.48 4.58
N TYR A 458 -27.72 -23.34 5.83
CA TYR A 458 -27.91 -22.02 6.47
C TYR A 458 -26.60 -21.20 6.53
N MET A 459 -25.43 -21.84 6.50
CA MET A 459 -24.13 -21.16 6.57
C MET A 459 -23.86 -20.28 5.33
N TYR A 460 -24.58 -20.46 4.23
CA TYR A 460 -24.48 -19.55 3.08
C TYR A 460 -24.91 -18.11 3.42
N CYS A 461 -25.78 -17.91 4.41
CA CYS A 461 -26.21 -16.57 4.83
C CYS A 461 -25.04 -15.75 5.37
N LEU A 462 -24.13 -16.37 6.12
CA LEU A 462 -22.96 -15.71 6.71
C LEU A 462 -21.96 -15.22 5.63
N CYS A 463 -22.02 -15.82 4.43
CA CYS A 463 -21.21 -15.43 3.29
C CYS A 463 -21.72 -14.16 2.59
N MET A 464 -22.97 -13.73 2.83
CA MET A 464 -23.59 -12.57 2.14
C MET A 464 -22.95 -11.23 2.48
N LEU A 465 -22.14 -11.13 3.54
CA LEU A 465 -21.43 -9.90 3.87
C LEU A 465 -20.24 -9.65 2.93
N TYR A 466 -19.70 -10.69 2.27
CA TYR A 466 -18.52 -10.59 1.41
C TYR A 466 -18.58 -9.55 0.28
N PRO A 467 -19.67 -9.43 -0.51
CA PRO A 467 -19.77 -8.42 -1.57
C PRO A 467 -19.63 -7.00 -1.03
N PHE A 468 -20.10 -6.75 0.19
CA PHE A 468 -20.07 -5.44 0.81
C PHE A 468 -18.69 -5.01 1.32
N LEU A 469 -17.79 -5.96 1.55
CA LEU A 469 -16.43 -5.69 2.04
C LEU A 469 -15.50 -5.04 1.02
N LYS A 470 -15.96 -4.88 -0.22
CA LYS A 470 -15.23 -4.14 -1.26
C LYS A 470 -15.66 -2.67 -1.35
N PHE A 471 -16.76 -2.28 -0.74
CA PHE A 471 -17.21 -0.89 -0.78
C PHE A 471 -16.42 -0.05 0.24
N ASP A 472 -15.90 1.08 -0.24
CA ASP A 472 -15.11 2.01 0.58
C ASP A 472 -15.92 2.55 1.77
N VAL A 473 -17.23 2.72 1.60
CA VAL A 473 -18.16 3.16 2.66
C VAL A 473 -18.16 2.20 3.85
N VAL A 474 -18.20 0.89 3.60
CA VAL A 474 -18.21 -0.13 4.67
C VAL A 474 -16.83 -0.19 5.35
N ALA A 475 -15.75 -0.05 4.58
CA ALA A 475 -14.40 0.03 5.13
C ALA A 475 -14.23 1.27 6.03
N TYR A 476 -14.81 2.42 5.63
CA TYR A 476 -14.85 3.65 6.41
C TYR A 476 -15.61 3.46 7.73
N ILE A 477 -16.82 2.88 7.69
CA ILE A 477 -17.63 2.59 8.88
C ILE A 477 -16.89 1.63 9.83
N SER A 478 -16.32 0.55 9.32
CA SER A 478 -15.56 -0.41 10.13
C SER A 478 -14.35 0.24 10.79
N ARG A 479 -13.65 1.14 10.09
CA ARG A 479 -12.51 1.88 10.63
C ARG A 479 -12.94 2.83 11.75
N ALA A 480 -14.10 3.48 11.62
CA ALA A 480 -14.70 4.32 12.65
C ALA A 480 -14.91 3.53 13.95
N ILE A 481 -15.61 2.40 13.85
CA ILE A 481 -15.97 1.55 14.99
C ILE A 481 -14.72 0.99 15.68
N LYS A 482 -13.72 0.55 14.90
CA LYS A 482 -12.45 0.07 15.47
C LYS A 482 -11.71 1.12 16.27
N ARG A 483 -11.76 2.38 15.85
CA ARG A 483 -11.12 3.49 16.59
C ARG A 483 -11.83 3.80 17.91
N SER A 484 -13.15 3.68 17.96
CA SER A 484 -13.94 3.88 19.19
C SER A 484 -14.05 2.65 20.08
N ILE A 485 -13.59 1.46 19.67
CA ILE A 485 -13.89 0.20 20.37
C ILE A 485 -13.51 0.21 21.86
N LYS A 486 -12.40 0.86 22.24
CA LYS A 486 -11.97 0.96 23.66
C LYS A 486 -12.94 1.79 24.49
N GLN A 487 -13.38 2.93 23.94
CA GLN A 487 -14.36 3.81 24.61
C GLN A 487 -15.72 3.13 24.69
N LEU A 488 -16.16 2.52 23.58
CA LEU A 488 -17.42 1.81 23.50
C LEU A 488 -17.47 0.65 24.51
N ALA A 489 -16.40 -0.15 24.59
CA ALA A 489 -16.29 -1.23 25.57
C ALA A 489 -16.34 -0.72 27.01
N SER A 490 -15.73 0.43 27.31
CA SER A 490 -15.80 1.05 28.63
C SER A 490 -17.22 1.45 29.02
N VAL A 491 -17.99 2.02 28.09
CA VAL A 491 -19.40 2.41 28.34
C VAL A 491 -20.29 1.18 28.48
N PHE A 492 -20.11 0.16 27.64
CA PHE A 492 -20.84 -1.11 27.79
C PHE A 492 -20.55 -1.79 29.14
N LEU A 493 -19.29 -1.79 29.59
CA LEU A 493 -18.92 -2.33 30.90
C LEU A 493 -19.59 -1.54 32.04
N LEU A 494 -19.63 -0.21 31.94
CA LEU A 494 -20.32 0.63 32.91
C LEU A 494 -21.83 0.33 32.94
N CYS A 495 -22.49 0.24 31.79
CA CYS A 495 -23.91 -0.14 31.69
C CYS A 495 -24.15 -1.54 32.28
N PHE A 496 -23.27 -2.50 32.02
CA PHE A 496 -23.36 -3.84 32.58
C PHE A 496 -23.31 -3.83 34.11
N VAL A 497 -22.40 -3.05 34.70
CA VAL A 497 -22.30 -2.89 36.17
C VAL A 497 -23.58 -2.27 36.75
N PHE A 498 -24.12 -1.22 36.14
CA PHE A 498 -25.37 -0.62 36.61
C PHE A 498 -26.54 -1.60 36.51
N ILE A 499 -26.69 -2.30 35.38
CA ILE A 499 -27.74 -3.33 35.22
C ILE A 499 -27.58 -4.44 36.27
N TYR A 500 -26.35 -4.85 36.59
CA TYR A 500 -26.08 -5.83 37.63
C TYR A 500 -26.50 -5.34 39.02
N ILE A 501 -26.18 -4.09 39.39
CA ILE A 501 -26.64 -3.49 40.65
C ILE A 501 -28.16 -3.49 40.72
N TYR A 502 -28.83 -3.08 39.63
CA TYR A 502 -30.29 -3.11 39.53
C TYR A 502 -30.88 -4.52 39.58
N ALA A 503 -30.16 -5.53 39.08
CA ALA A 503 -30.58 -6.92 39.21
C ALA A 503 -30.51 -7.41 40.66
N VAL A 504 -29.46 -7.04 41.40
CA VAL A 504 -29.33 -7.36 42.83
C VAL A 504 -30.42 -6.69 43.64
N VAL A 505 -30.68 -5.40 43.40
CA VAL A 505 -31.75 -4.65 44.10
C VAL A 505 -33.13 -5.22 43.75
N SER A 506 -33.37 -5.51 42.47
CA SER A 506 -34.61 -6.14 42.02
C SER A 506 -34.82 -7.52 42.67
N PHE A 507 -33.77 -8.32 42.79
CA PHE A 507 -33.83 -9.63 43.44
C PHE A 507 -34.11 -9.53 44.94
N ALA A 508 -33.48 -8.57 45.63
CA ALA A 508 -33.60 -8.42 47.08
C ALA A 508 -34.92 -7.76 47.52
N LEU A 509 -35.40 -6.74 46.78
CA LEU A 509 -36.53 -5.90 47.21
C LEU A 509 -37.79 -6.10 46.35
N LEU A 510 -37.63 -6.46 45.08
CA LEU A 510 -38.72 -6.44 44.10
C LEU A 510 -39.05 -7.83 43.53
N ASN A 511 -38.59 -8.91 44.17
CA ASN A 511 -38.79 -10.28 43.70
C ASN A 511 -40.27 -10.58 43.38
N ASN A 512 -41.17 -10.14 44.26
CA ASN A 512 -42.60 -10.40 44.16
C ASN A 512 -43.32 -9.60 43.04
N TYR A 513 -42.64 -8.67 42.38
CA TYR A 513 -43.20 -7.87 41.27
C TYR A 513 -43.02 -8.55 39.92
N PHE A 514 -42.13 -9.53 39.83
CA PHE A 514 -41.90 -10.28 38.60
C PHE A 514 -42.93 -11.41 38.49
N SER A 515 -43.83 -11.31 37.51
CA SER A 515 -44.83 -12.35 37.28
C SER A 515 -44.32 -13.41 36.31
N LYS A 516 -44.37 -14.68 36.75
CA LYS A 516 -44.08 -15.83 35.90
C LYS A 516 -45.04 -15.92 34.71
N ASP A 517 -46.25 -15.40 34.84
CA ASP A 517 -47.27 -15.39 33.77
C ASP A 517 -46.87 -14.48 32.61
N LYS A 518 -45.93 -13.55 32.83
CA LYS A 518 -45.38 -12.63 31.82
C LYS A 518 -43.96 -13.00 31.40
N ASP A 519 -43.51 -14.23 31.67
CA ASP A 519 -42.13 -14.68 31.44
C ASP A 519 -41.06 -13.84 32.18
N GLN A 520 -41.44 -13.24 33.30
CA GLN A 520 -40.56 -12.41 34.13
C GLN A 520 -39.99 -13.26 35.26
N PHE A 521 -38.77 -13.78 35.09
CA PHE A 521 -38.14 -14.65 36.07
C PHE A 521 -37.17 -13.88 36.97
N CYS A 522 -37.39 -13.90 38.28
CA CYS A 522 -36.46 -13.33 39.27
C CYS A 522 -36.27 -14.26 40.48
N GLY A 523 -36.38 -15.58 40.30
CA GLY A 523 -36.23 -16.56 41.40
C GLY A 523 -34.77 -16.79 41.83
N SER A 524 -33.81 -16.50 40.95
CA SER A 524 -32.38 -16.48 41.25
C SER A 524 -31.75 -15.18 40.75
N LEU A 525 -30.59 -14.80 41.28
CA LEU A 525 -29.90 -13.58 40.86
C LEU A 525 -29.59 -13.58 39.35
N VAL A 526 -29.22 -14.73 38.80
CA VAL A 526 -28.94 -14.87 37.36
C VAL A 526 -30.20 -14.69 36.52
N GLN A 527 -31.32 -15.29 36.93
CA GLN A 527 -32.62 -15.08 36.27
C GLN A 527 -33.00 -13.60 36.30
N CYS A 528 -32.92 -12.98 37.48
CA CYS A 528 -33.25 -11.58 37.65
C CYS A 528 -32.34 -10.67 36.81
N PHE A 529 -31.04 -10.98 36.70
CA PHE A 529 -30.11 -10.24 35.85
C PHE A 529 -30.50 -10.29 34.37
N PHE A 530 -30.83 -11.46 33.83
CA PHE A 530 -31.26 -11.57 32.43
C PHE A 530 -32.60 -10.88 32.19
N THR A 531 -33.57 -11.02 33.11
CA THR A 531 -34.88 -10.37 33.01
C THR A 531 -34.75 -8.85 33.09
N VAL A 532 -33.99 -8.32 34.05
CA VAL A 532 -33.72 -6.88 34.19
C VAL A 532 -32.94 -6.33 33.00
N SER A 533 -31.95 -7.08 32.48
CA SER A 533 -31.21 -6.68 31.27
C SER A 533 -32.12 -6.59 30.05
N ARG A 534 -32.98 -7.59 29.84
CA ARG A 534 -33.92 -7.65 28.71
C ARG A 534 -34.93 -6.51 28.78
N LEU A 535 -35.66 -6.39 29.89
CA LEU A 535 -36.67 -5.35 30.07
C LEU A 535 -36.05 -3.96 30.09
N GLY A 536 -34.84 -3.84 30.66
CA GLY A 536 -34.17 -2.56 30.80
C GLY A 536 -33.59 -1.98 29.52
N LEU A 537 -33.02 -2.82 28.65
CA LEU A 537 -32.37 -2.37 27.41
C LEU A 537 -33.32 -2.31 26.20
N LEU A 538 -34.34 -3.19 26.12
CA LEU A 538 -35.22 -3.30 24.94
C LEU A 538 -36.56 -2.56 25.10
N SER A 539 -37.03 -2.42 26.33
CA SER A 539 -38.26 -1.70 26.65
C SER A 539 -37.94 -0.67 27.74
N THR A 540 -38.51 -0.81 28.93
CA THR A 540 -38.16 -0.05 30.12
C THR A 540 -38.72 -0.81 31.32
N LEU A 541 -37.95 -0.95 32.40
CA LEU A 541 -38.38 -1.68 33.61
C LEU A 541 -39.71 -1.15 34.18
N GLY A 542 -39.90 0.16 34.25
CA GLY A 542 -41.09 0.78 34.84
C GLY A 542 -42.36 0.73 33.98
N SER A 543 -42.26 0.43 32.69
CA SER A 543 -43.45 0.26 31.83
C SER A 543 -43.95 -1.18 31.82
N GLU A 544 -43.05 -2.15 32.02
CA GLU A 544 -43.36 -3.60 31.92
C GLU A 544 -43.66 -4.25 33.27
N LEU A 545 -43.10 -3.70 34.36
CA LEU A 545 -43.40 -4.17 35.71
C LEU A 545 -44.54 -3.36 36.29
N GLU A 546 -45.56 -4.08 36.76
CA GLU A 546 -46.68 -3.44 37.44
C GLU A 546 -46.22 -2.76 38.73
N ILE A 547 -46.85 -1.64 39.06
CA ILE A 547 -46.55 -0.89 40.29
C ILE A 547 -47.00 -1.68 41.53
N ARG A 548 -47.92 -2.63 41.36
CA ARG A 548 -48.41 -3.52 42.40
C ARG A 548 -48.01 -4.95 42.07
N PRO A 549 -47.57 -5.76 43.06
CA PRO A 549 -47.16 -7.14 42.82
C PRO A 549 -48.36 -8.08 42.57
N ASN A 550 -49.55 -7.73 43.08
CA ASN A 550 -50.79 -8.44 42.80
C ASN A 550 -51.99 -7.48 42.92
N ASN A 551 -53.13 -7.84 42.32
CA ASN A 551 -54.37 -7.06 42.34
C ASN A 551 -54.97 -6.91 43.76
N ASP A 552 -54.57 -7.76 44.69
CA ASP A 552 -55.02 -7.76 46.08
C ASP A 552 -54.36 -6.66 46.95
N TYR A 553 -53.31 -6.00 46.44
CA TYR A 553 -52.66 -4.90 47.16
C TYR A 553 -53.41 -3.58 46.97
N GLU A 554 -53.79 -2.95 48.09
CA GLU A 554 -54.38 -1.62 48.07
C GLU A 554 -53.39 -0.58 47.51
N PRO A 555 -53.88 0.41 46.75
CA PRO A 555 -53.03 1.46 46.20
C PRO A 555 -52.42 2.30 47.35
N ASN A 556 -51.10 2.19 47.54
CA ASN A 556 -50.34 2.96 48.52
C ASN A 556 -49.43 3.97 47.82
N PHE A 557 -49.60 5.26 48.14
CA PHE A 557 -48.80 6.35 47.55
C PHE A 557 -47.31 6.25 47.88
N THR A 558 -46.95 5.75 49.07
CA THR A 558 -45.55 5.58 49.49
C THR A 558 -44.84 4.55 48.63
N LEU A 559 -45.52 3.44 48.32
CA LEU A 559 -45.00 2.39 47.44
C LEU A 559 -44.88 2.90 46.00
N TYR A 560 -45.93 3.58 45.52
CA TYR A 560 -45.94 4.21 44.20
C TYR A 560 -44.73 5.14 44.04
N GLY A 561 -44.51 6.05 45.00
CA GLY A 561 -43.40 7.01 44.94
C GLY A 561 -42.02 6.34 44.91
N PHE A 562 -41.76 5.35 45.77
CA PHE A 562 -40.50 4.60 45.76
C PHE A 562 -40.29 3.84 44.46
N ARG A 563 -41.33 3.18 43.94
CA ARG A 563 -41.27 2.42 42.69
C ARG A 563 -41.02 3.32 41.50
N THR A 564 -41.75 4.43 41.39
CA THR A 564 -41.57 5.44 40.35
C THR A 564 -40.16 6.01 40.37
N PHE A 565 -39.62 6.33 41.55
CA PHE A 565 -38.24 6.81 41.67
C PHE A 565 -37.23 5.76 41.19
N TYR A 566 -37.38 4.50 41.62
CA TYR A 566 -36.51 3.40 41.21
C TYR A 566 -36.47 3.23 39.68
N ASP A 567 -37.64 3.18 39.05
CA ASP A 567 -37.78 2.99 37.61
C ASP A 567 -37.28 4.20 36.81
N LEU A 568 -37.51 5.42 37.32
CA LEU A 568 -37.03 6.66 36.70
C LEU A 568 -35.51 6.74 36.73
N VAL A 569 -34.86 6.40 37.84
CA VAL A 569 -33.40 6.38 37.91
C VAL A 569 -32.83 5.35 36.94
N PHE A 570 -33.47 4.18 36.81
CA PHE A 570 -33.03 3.17 35.84
C PHE A 570 -33.13 3.68 34.40
N PHE A 571 -34.28 4.25 34.04
CA PHE A 571 -34.53 4.80 32.70
C PHE A 571 -33.56 5.93 32.34
N ILE A 572 -33.23 6.80 33.29
CA ILE A 572 -32.25 7.86 33.06
C ILE A 572 -30.85 7.28 32.89
N VAL A 573 -30.39 6.42 33.79
CA VAL A 573 -29.00 5.95 33.80
C VAL A 573 -28.71 4.99 32.64
N VAL A 574 -29.52 3.95 32.44
CA VAL A 574 -29.21 2.88 31.49
C VAL A 574 -29.72 3.22 30.09
N THR A 575 -30.99 3.63 29.97
CA THR A 575 -31.63 3.86 28.67
C THR A 575 -31.25 5.23 28.11
N THR A 576 -31.45 6.30 28.89
CA THR A 576 -31.27 7.67 28.40
C THR A 576 -29.79 8.07 28.35
N LEU A 577 -29.00 7.79 29.37
CA LEU A 577 -27.57 8.13 29.36
C LEU A 577 -26.75 7.06 28.63
N GLY A 578 -26.89 5.78 29.02
CA GLY A 578 -26.09 4.69 28.44
C GLY A 578 -26.17 4.57 26.92
N LEU A 579 -27.37 4.40 26.36
CA LEU A 579 -27.55 4.22 24.90
C LEU A 579 -27.21 5.48 24.09
N ASN A 580 -27.56 6.67 24.60
CA ASN A 580 -27.25 7.92 23.90
C ASN A 580 -25.75 8.25 23.92
N ILE A 581 -25.02 7.91 24.99
CA ILE A 581 -23.55 8.05 25.01
C ILE A 581 -22.90 7.16 23.94
N ILE A 582 -23.41 5.93 23.73
CA ILE A 582 -22.89 5.04 22.68
C ILE A 582 -23.04 5.69 21.29
N ILE A 583 -24.22 6.23 20.99
CA ILE A 583 -24.48 6.90 19.70
C ILE A 583 -23.61 8.17 19.58
N ALA A 584 -23.50 8.97 20.64
CA ALA A 584 -22.68 10.17 20.67
C ALA A 584 -21.20 9.87 20.34
N ILE A 585 -20.61 8.85 21.00
CA ILE A 585 -19.23 8.42 20.72
C ILE A 585 -19.05 8.03 19.25
N LEU A 586 -20.03 7.35 18.64
CA LEU A 586 -19.95 6.98 17.23
C LEU A 586 -20.02 8.21 16.32
N VAL A 587 -20.94 9.14 16.58
CA VAL A 587 -21.09 10.39 15.83
C VAL A 587 -19.83 11.26 15.91
N ASP A 588 -19.22 11.36 17.10
CA ASP A 588 -17.96 12.09 17.30
C ASP A 588 -16.84 11.48 16.47
N ARG A 589 -16.74 10.15 16.40
CA ARG A 589 -15.73 9.48 15.56
C ARG A 589 -15.95 9.68 14.07
N PHE A 590 -17.20 9.68 13.60
CA PHE A 590 -17.49 10.01 12.22
C PHE A 590 -17.17 11.47 11.88
N SER A 591 -17.36 12.39 12.84
CA SER A 591 -17.03 13.81 12.66
C SER A 591 -15.53 14.05 12.65
N GLU A 592 -14.77 13.45 13.57
CA GLU A 592 -13.31 13.52 13.59
C GLU A 592 -12.67 12.98 12.30
N MET A 593 -13.21 11.88 11.76
CA MET A 593 -12.71 11.32 10.50
C MET A 593 -13.00 12.20 9.29
N ARG A 594 -14.13 12.92 9.28
CA ARG A 594 -14.45 13.90 8.24
C ARG A 594 -13.52 15.10 8.33
N GLU A 595 -13.38 15.69 9.51
CA GLU A 595 -12.46 16.82 9.74
C GLU A 595 -11.02 16.49 9.32
N LYS A 596 -10.54 15.26 9.59
CA LYS A 596 -9.22 14.80 9.11
C LYS A 596 -9.13 14.72 7.60
N SER A 597 -10.19 14.29 6.92
CA SER A 597 -10.24 14.23 5.46
C SER A 597 -10.22 15.65 4.88
N ASP A 598 -11.06 16.54 5.42
CA ASP A 598 -11.20 17.92 4.95
C ASP A 598 -9.88 18.69 5.13
N LYS A 599 -9.19 18.52 6.26
CA LYS A 599 -7.85 19.12 6.48
C LYS A 599 -6.80 18.65 5.47
N VAL A 600 -6.86 17.38 5.07
CA VAL A 600 -5.92 16.83 4.07
C VAL A 600 -6.21 17.41 2.69
N GLU A 601 -7.49 17.56 2.35
CA GLU A 601 -7.92 18.16 1.09
C GLU A 601 -7.54 19.64 1.04
N GLU A 602 -7.86 20.41 2.09
CA GLU A 602 -7.48 21.82 2.22
C GLU A 602 -5.95 22.02 2.10
N ASP A 603 -5.14 21.20 2.77
CA ASP A 603 -3.67 21.28 2.67
C ASP A 603 -3.15 20.92 1.27
N ASN A 604 -3.83 20.03 0.54
CA ASN A 604 -3.45 19.72 -0.84
C ASN A 604 -3.82 20.83 -1.83
N GLU A 605 -4.91 21.56 -1.58
CA GLU A 605 -5.39 22.64 -2.45
C GLU A 605 -4.71 23.99 -2.16
N SER A 606 -4.39 24.24 -0.89
CA SER A 606 -3.89 25.54 -0.43
C SER A 606 -2.38 25.70 -0.51
N ARG A 607 -1.60 24.60 -0.49
CA ARG A 607 -0.13 24.68 -0.48
C ARG A 607 0.54 23.52 -1.21
N CYS A 608 1.76 23.76 -1.68
CA CYS A 608 2.58 22.72 -2.30
C CYS A 608 2.97 21.65 -1.27
N PHE A 609 2.87 20.37 -1.64
CA PHE A 609 3.13 19.26 -0.74
C PHE A 609 4.58 19.20 -0.23
N ILE A 610 5.56 19.55 -1.06
CA ILE A 610 7.00 19.43 -0.77
C ILE A 610 7.55 20.71 -0.15
N CYS A 611 7.49 21.85 -0.86
CA CYS A 611 8.06 23.10 -0.38
C CYS A 611 7.16 23.85 0.62
N SER A 612 5.91 23.41 0.82
CA SER A 612 4.93 24.02 1.73
C SER A 612 4.61 25.50 1.45
N ILE A 613 4.97 26.00 0.26
CA ILE A 613 4.61 27.34 -0.21
C ILE A 613 3.11 27.36 -0.54
N GLU A 614 2.43 28.42 -0.12
CA GLU A 614 1.01 28.62 -0.41
C GLU A 614 0.77 28.84 -1.90
N ARG A 615 -0.35 28.31 -2.38
CA ARG A 615 -0.87 28.53 -3.74
C ARG A 615 -0.97 30.01 -4.09
N SER A 616 -1.38 30.83 -3.13
CA SER A 616 -1.52 32.28 -3.28
C SER A 616 -0.24 32.97 -3.74
N MET A 617 0.93 32.44 -3.37
CA MET A 617 2.23 32.97 -3.81
C MET A 617 2.53 32.60 -5.25
N PHE A 618 2.24 31.36 -5.67
CA PHE A 618 2.39 30.93 -7.05
C PHE A 618 1.46 31.69 -7.99
N ASP A 619 0.21 31.92 -7.57
CA ASP A 619 -0.78 32.65 -8.37
C ASP A 619 -0.31 34.10 -8.63
N LYS A 620 0.31 34.76 -7.64
CA LYS A 620 0.89 36.12 -7.78
C LYS A 620 2.05 36.17 -8.77
N VAL A 621 2.93 35.17 -8.76
CA VAL A 621 4.09 35.12 -9.67
C VAL A 621 3.62 34.85 -11.10
N GLY A 622 2.74 33.86 -11.29
CA GLY A 622 2.20 33.53 -12.61
C GLY A 622 1.35 34.64 -13.23
N SER A 623 0.60 35.39 -12.42
CA SER A 623 -0.15 36.56 -12.92
C SER A 623 0.74 37.76 -13.23
N ASN A 624 1.88 37.93 -12.55
CA ASN A 624 2.87 38.95 -12.91
C ASN A 624 3.64 38.63 -14.19
N GLU A 625 3.94 37.36 -14.49
CA GLU A 625 4.50 36.97 -15.80
C GLU A 625 3.50 37.17 -16.94
N ILE A 626 2.20 36.91 -16.72
CA ILE A 626 1.14 37.20 -17.70
C ILE A 626 0.90 38.72 -17.87
N SER A 627 1.30 39.54 -16.88
CA SER A 627 1.18 41.00 -16.95
C SER A 627 2.36 41.69 -17.66
N ILE A 628 3.42 40.95 -17.97
CA ILE A 628 4.66 41.45 -18.60
C ILE A 628 4.86 40.87 -20.03
N ILE A 629 4.02 39.92 -20.45
CA ILE A 629 3.86 39.48 -21.85
C ILE A 629 2.69 40.26 -22.47
#